data_AF-R0KT87-F1
#
_entry.id   AF-R0KT87-F1
#
_cell.length_a   1.000
_cell.length_b   1.000
_cell.length_c   1.000
_cell.angle_alpha   90.00
_cell.angle_beta   90.00
_cell.angle_gamma   90.00
#
_symmetry.space_group_name_H-M   'P 1'
#
loop_
_entity.id
_entity.type
_entity.pdbx_description
1 polymer ?
#
loop_
_entity_poly.entity_id
_entity_poly.type
_entity_poly.pdbx_seq_one_letter_code
_entity_poly.pdbx_strand_id
1 'polypeptide(L)'
;MTKKNKLENHHKLEQEDNDLNFLTNLLIDIHNKYYSENIKDVRDILEEKKNVFKGLKFYIKDNEIGSLIEMYGGKLVKNIKKCDFYLEKKYFNKDKEEGDGAYIPVIHIRFIYDSIYKLEMMPINKYVIGKIAIENEESEDSIESILNDIEEDLL
;
A
#
# COMPACT_ATOMS: atom_id res chain seq x y z
N MET A 1 18.02 -18.31 -33.81
CA MET A 1 17.07 -17.71 -32.84
C MET A 1 16.85 -18.70 -31.71
N THR A 2 17.34 -18.37 -30.52
CA THR A 2 17.32 -19.23 -29.33
C THR A 2 15.89 -19.42 -28.80
N LYS A 3 15.58 -20.63 -28.29
CA LYS A 3 14.28 -21.00 -27.68
C LYS A 3 13.79 -19.98 -26.61
N LYS A 4 14.71 -19.26 -25.98
CA LYS A 4 14.46 -18.19 -24.99
C LYS A 4 13.64 -17.01 -25.57
N ASN A 5 13.96 -16.55 -26.79
CA ASN A 5 13.23 -15.45 -27.44
C ASN A 5 11.80 -15.85 -27.87
N LYS A 6 11.54 -17.14 -28.09
CA LYS A 6 10.18 -17.63 -28.42
C LYS A 6 9.29 -17.69 -27.18
N LEU A 7 9.82 -18.11 -26.02
CA LEU A 7 9.07 -18.14 -24.76
C LEU A 7 8.77 -16.74 -24.23
N GLU A 8 9.75 -15.83 -24.29
CA GLU A 8 9.55 -14.43 -23.85
C GLU A 8 8.49 -13.71 -24.72
N ASN A 9 8.46 -13.98 -26.03
CA ASN A 9 7.41 -13.44 -26.91
C ASN A 9 6.02 -14.07 -26.65
N HIS A 10 5.95 -15.37 -26.33
CA HIS A 10 4.65 -16.03 -26.07
C HIS A 10 4.02 -15.53 -24.76
N HIS A 11 4.79 -15.42 -23.68
CA HIS A 11 4.31 -14.87 -22.41
C HIS A 11 3.89 -13.41 -22.52
N LYS A 12 4.58 -12.62 -23.34
CA LYS A 12 4.23 -11.22 -23.57
C LYS A 12 2.88 -11.07 -24.29
N LEU A 13 2.63 -11.88 -25.33
CA LEU A 13 1.36 -11.90 -26.06
C LEU A 13 0.19 -12.33 -25.17
N GLU A 14 0.36 -13.38 -24.35
CA GLU A 14 -0.67 -13.82 -23.39
C GLU A 14 -1.01 -12.74 -22.34
N GLN A 15 -0.02 -11.94 -21.92
CA GLN A 15 -0.25 -10.87 -20.95
C GLN A 15 -0.93 -9.65 -21.60
N GLU A 16 -0.56 -9.29 -22.83
CA GLU A 16 -1.22 -8.24 -23.62
C GLU A 16 -2.70 -8.57 -23.89
N ASP A 17 -3.01 -9.83 -24.21
CA ASP A 17 -4.39 -10.30 -24.39
C ASP A 17 -5.21 -10.17 -23.09
N ASN A 18 -4.60 -10.44 -21.94
CA ASN A 18 -5.27 -10.30 -20.64
C ASN A 18 -5.54 -8.83 -20.25
N ASP A 19 -4.69 -7.90 -20.67
CA ASP A 19 -4.86 -6.49 -20.37
C ASP A 19 -5.92 -5.83 -21.25
N LEU A 20 -5.99 -6.21 -22.53
CA LEU A 20 -7.06 -5.76 -23.43
C LEU A 20 -8.42 -6.32 -22.99
N ASN A 21 -8.46 -7.59 -22.55
CA ASN A 21 -9.67 -8.20 -21.99
C ASN A 21 -10.13 -7.47 -20.72
N PHE A 22 -9.19 -7.16 -19.81
CA PHE A 22 -9.50 -6.36 -18.62
C PHE A 22 -10.11 -5.00 -18.98
N LEU A 23 -9.48 -4.26 -19.90
CA LEU A 23 -9.97 -2.94 -20.31
C LEU A 23 -11.36 -3.04 -20.97
N THR A 24 -11.58 -4.06 -21.78
CA THR A 24 -12.88 -4.29 -22.44
C THR A 24 -13.97 -4.53 -21.40
N ASN A 25 -13.73 -5.42 -20.43
CA ASN A 25 -14.66 -5.69 -19.35
C ASN A 25 -14.93 -4.43 -18.50
N LEU A 26 -13.88 -3.65 -18.20
CA LEU A 26 -14.01 -2.39 -17.47
C LEU A 26 -14.91 -1.39 -18.19
N LEU A 27 -14.76 -1.23 -19.51
CA LEU A 27 -15.59 -0.34 -20.31
C LEU A 27 -17.04 -0.82 -20.39
N ILE A 28 -17.27 -2.13 -20.49
CA ILE A 28 -18.60 -2.74 -20.44
C ILE A 28 -19.27 -2.44 -19.10
N ASP A 29 -18.56 -2.62 -17.98
CA ASP A 29 -19.07 -2.32 -16.65
C ASP A 29 -19.45 -0.84 -16.49
N ILE A 30 -18.60 0.07 -16.97
CA ILE A 30 -18.87 1.51 -16.94
C ILE A 30 -20.12 1.84 -17.77
N HIS A 31 -20.22 1.27 -18.98
CA HIS A 31 -21.38 1.45 -19.85
C HIS A 31 -22.66 0.97 -19.16
N ASN A 32 -22.65 -0.26 -18.64
CA ASN A 32 -23.80 -0.84 -17.96
C ASN A 32 -24.24 0.04 -16.79
N LYS A 33 -23.29 0.47 -15.95
CA LYS A 33 -23.57 1.30 -14.78
C LYS A 33 -24.14 2.67 -15.15
N TYR A 34 -23.59 3.31 -16.19
CA TYR A 34 -24.07 4.60 -16.68
C TYR A 34 -25.55 4.54 -17.07
N TYR A 35 -25.95 3.51 -17.83
CA TYR A 35 -27.34 3.36 -18.29
C TYR A 35 -28.27 2.78 -17.23
N SER A 36 -27.80 1.88 -16.36
CA SER A 36 -28.66 1.22 -15.36
C SER A 36 -28.97 2.11 -14.16
N GLU A 37 -27.99 2.88 -13.67
CA GLU A 37 -28.11 3.73 -12.49
C GLU A 37 -28.50 5.17 -12.84
N ASN A 38 -28.73 5.46 -14.13
CA ASN A 38 -29.08 6.79 -14.65
C ASN A 38 -28.08 7.88 -14.20
N ILE A 39 -26.80 7.52 -14.17
CA ILE A 39 -25.70 8.42 -13.82
C ILE A 39 -25.51 9.39 -14.99
N LYS A 40 -25.37 10.69 -14.68
CA LYS A 40 -25.24 11.74 -15.72
C LYS A 40 -23.80 11.97 -16.17
N ASP A 41 -22.82 11.53 -15.39
CA ASP A 41 -21.40 11.76 -15.65
C ASP A 41 -20.58 10.49 -15.40
N VAL A 42 -19.88 10.02 -16.44
CA VAL A 42 -19.00 8.85 -16.36
C VAL A 42 -17.86 9.06 -15.34
N ARG A 43 -17.48 10.31 -15.07
CA ARG A 43 -16.45 10.63 -14.07
C ARG A 43 -16.82 10.13 -12.68
N ASP A 44 -18.10 10.17 -12.31
CA ASP A 44 -18.56 9.70 -11.00
C ASP A 44 -18.34 8.18 -10.84
N ILE A 45 -18.61 7.42 -11.92
CA ILE A 45 -18.35 5.97 -11.97
C ILE A 45 -16.86 5.68 -11.84
N LEU A 46 -16.02 6.47 -12.51
CA LEU A 46 -14.57 6.30 -12.45
C LEU A 46 -14.00 6.64 -11.08
N GLU A 47 -14.52 7.68 -10.41
CA GLU A 47 -14.10 8.05 -9.05
C GLU A 47 -14.44 6.95 -8.04
N GLU A 48 -15.59 6.28 -8.17
CA GLU A 48 -15.90 5.14 -7.31
C GLU A 48 -14.90 4.00 -7.46
N LYS A 49 -14.50 3.69 -8.71
CA LYS A 49 -13.48 2.68 -9.02
C LYS A 49 -12.08 3.06 -8.53
N LYS A 50 -11.82 4.34 -8.21
CA LYS A 50 -10.55 4.79 -7.62
C LYS A 50 -10.43 4.51 -6.12
N ASN A 51 -11.39 3.88 -5.45
CA ASN A 51 -11.29 3.58 -4.01
C ASN A 51 -10.45 2.34 -3.66
N VAL A 52 -9.40 2.05 -4.43
CA VAL A 52 -8.60 0.81 -4.34
C VAL A 52 -7.96 0.64 -2.96
N PHE A 53 -7.46 1.72 -2.37
CA PHE A 53 -6.76 1.70 -1.08
C PHE A 53 -7.56 2.35 0.05
N LYS A 54 -8.88 2.46 -0.10
CA LYS A 54 -9.74 3.15 0.87
C LYS A 54 -9.56 2.59 2.28
N GLY A 55 -9.19 3.47 3.20
CA GLY A 55 -9.00 3.15 4.61
C GLY A 55 -7.59 2.69 4.99
N LEU A 56 -6.71 2.44 4.00
CA LEU A 56 -5.33 2.04 4.23
C LEU A 56 -4.41 3.25 4.40
N LYS A 57 -3.45 3.10 5.32
CA LYS A 57 -2.43 4.09 5.63
C LYS A 57 -1.06 3.57 5.23
N PHE A 58 -0.34 4.38 4.47
CA PHE A 58 0.99 4.06 3.96
C PHE A 58 2.00 5.03 4.53
N TYR A 59 3.17 4.48 4.87
CA TYR A 59 4.37 5.27 5.07
C TYR A 59 5.30 5.00 3.89
N ILE A 60 5.86 6.06 3.30
CA ILE A 60 6.92 5.97 2.31
C ILE A 60 7.95 7.06 2.59
N LYS A 61 9.25 6.76 2.47
CA LYS A 61 10.30 7.77 2.65
C LYS A 61 10.36 8.74 1.47
N ASP A 62 10.20 8.23 0.26
CA ASP A 62 10.26 9.00 -0.98
C ASP A 62 8.85 9.23 -1.53
N ASN A 63 8.48 10.49 -1.75
CA ASN A 63 7.10 10.85 -2.11
C ASN A 63 6.76 10.65 -3.60
N GLU A 64 7.54 9.89 -4.37
CA GLU A 64 7.36 9.75 -5.83
C GLU A 64 5.97 9.22 -6.22
N ILE A 65 5.40 8.33 -5.40
CA ILE A 65 4.11 7.68 -5.66
C ILE A 65 3.01 8.10 -4.69
N GLY A 66 3.29 9.06 -3.81
CA GLY A 66 2.36 9.44 -2.76
C GLY A 66 1.05 10.01 -3.29
N SER A 67 1.13 10.89 -4.29
CA SER A 67 -0.05 11.45 -4.95
C SER A 67 -0.92 10.39 -5.64
N LEU A 68 -0.31 9.33 -6.17
CA LEU A 68 -1.05 8.20 -6.75
C LEU A 68 -1.80 7.42 -5.66
N ILE A 69 -1.16 7.17 -4.52
CA ILE A 69 -1.82 6.47 -3.39
C ILE A 69 -3.04 7.25 -2.92
N GLU A 70 -2.92 8.57 -2.76
CA GLU A 70 -4.01 9.44 -2.31
C GLU A 70 -5.13 9.55 -3.34
N MET A 71 -4.79 9.67 -4.63
CA MET A 71 -5.77 9.66 -5.73
C MET A 71 -6.60 8.37 -5.76
N TYR A 72 -6.03 7.26 -5.29
CA TYR A 72 -6.67 5.96 -5.23
C TYR A 72 -7.19 5.59 -3.82
N GLY A 73 -7.47 6.60 -2.99
CA GLY A 73 -8.17 6.47 -1.71
C GLY A 73 -7.31 6.07 -0.51
N GLY A 74 -6.00 5.91 -0.69
CA GLY A 74 -5.06 5.65 0.39
C GLY A 74 -4.68 6.92 1.15
N LYS A 75 -4.08 6.76 2.33
CA LYS A 75 -3.60 7.89 3.14
C LYS A 75 -2.11 7.79 3.42
N LEU A 76 -1.36 8.86 3.16
CA LEU A 76 0.02 8.95 3.60
C LEU A 76 0.09 9.41 5.05
N VAL A 77 0.93 8.73 5.85
CA VAL A 77 1.20 9.11 7.23
C VAL A 77 2.68 9.43 7.42
N LYS A 78 2.96 10.46 8.23
CA LYS A 78 4.32 10.88 8.57
C LYS A 78 4.96 10.05 9.69
N ASN A 79 4.16 9.34 10.47
CA ASN A 79 4.64 8.48 11.55
C ASN A 79 4.49 7.02 11.11
N ILE A 80 5.62 6.32 11.01
CA ILE A 80 5.65 4.90 10.63
C ILE A 80 4.79 4.05 11.58
N LYS A 81 4.77 4.34 12.89
CA LYS A 81 3.95 3.62 13.88
C LYS A 81 2.42 3.73 13.63
N LYS A 82 1.99 4.64 12.75
CA LYS A 82 0.57 4.88 12.41
C LYS A 82 0.18 4.34 11.02
N CYS A 83 1.09 3.69 10.30
CA CYS A 83 0.78 3.10 8.99
C CYS A 83 0.37 1.63 9.12
N ASP A 84 -0.40 1.16 8.14
CA ASP A 84 -0.69 -0.25 7.95
C ASP A 84 0.43 -0.93 7.15
N PHE A 85 1.05 -0.18 6.22
CA PHE A 85 2.14 -0.66 5.37
C PHE A 85 3.28 0.35 5.27
N TYR A 86 4.52 -0.15 5.34
CA TYR A 86 5.71 0.60 4.93
C TYR A 86 6.06 0.25 3.48
N LEU A 87 6.11 1.24 2.59
CA LEU A 87 6.40 1.04 1.18
C LEU A 87 7.89 1.21 0.90
N GLU A 88 8.44 0.27 0.12
CA GLU A 88 9.85 0.27 -0.22
C GLU A 88 10.09 -0.13 -1.68
N LYS A 89 11.03 0.55 -2.34
CA LYS A 89 11.31 0.38 -3.78
C LYS A 89 12.33 -0.72 -4.04
N LYS A 90 13.18 -0.99 -3.07
CA LYS A 90 14.24 -2.00 -3.19
C LYS A 90 13.82 -3.27 -2.48
N TYR A 91 14.02 -4.40 -3.15
CA TYR A 91 13.99 -5.69 -2.45
C TYR A 91 15.16 -5.73 -1.47
N PHE A 92 14.86 -5.98 -0.21
CA PHE A 92 15.87 -6.23 0.79
C PHE A 92 15.57 -7.58 1.43
N ASN A 93 16.54 -8.49 1.43
CA ASN A 93 16.49 -9.67 2.29
C ASN A 93 16.75 -9.21 3.73
N LYS A 94 15.71 -8.80 4.43
CA LYS A 94 15.73 -8.83 5.90
C LYS A 94 15.01 -10.09 6.34
N ASP A 95 15.71 -11.21 6.23
CA ASP A 95 15.54 -12.29 7.19
C ASP A 95 16.02 -11.74 8.52
N LYS A 96 15.11 -11.16 9.30
CA LYS A 96 15.42 -10.72 10.66
C LYS A 96 14.28 -11.15 11.56
N GLU A 97 14.52 -12.34 12.12
CA GLU A 97 14.14 -12.86 13.43
C GLU A 97 12.64 -12.79 13.80
N GLU A 98 12.13 -13.96 14.18
CA GLU A 98 10.89 -14.13 14.92
C GLU A 98 11.10 -13.62 16.34
N GLY A 99 10.96 -12.32 16.54
CA GLY A 99 10.68 -11.77 17.86
C GLY A 99 9.17 -11.76 18.10
N ASP A 100 8.76 -11.87 19.36
CA ASP A 100 7.39 -11.57 19.77
C ASP A 100 7.24 -10.04 19.86
N GLY A 101 6.42 -9.44 18.99
CA GLY A 101 6.25 -7.99 18.94
C GLY A 101 5.26 -7.53 17.87
N ALA A 102 4.85 -6.26 17.95
CA ALA A 102 4.06 -5.63 16.89
C ALA A 102 4.97 -5.29 15.70
N TYR A 103 4.56 -5.73 14.51
CA TYR A 103 5.33 -5.51 13.27
C TYR A 103 4.51 -4.77 12.23
N ILE A 104 5.18 -3.92 11.46
CA ILE A 104 4.64 -3.30 10.26
C ILE A 104 5.19 -4.05 9.06
N PRO A 105 4.32 -4.60 8.19
CA PRO A 105 4.76 -5.23 6.94
C PRO A 105 5.41 -4.21 6.00
N VAL A 106 6.56 -4.59 5.44
CA VAL A 106 7.23 -3.85 4.38
C VAL A 106 6.77 -4.43 3.04
N ILE A 107 6.12 -3.60 2.23
CA ILE A 107 5.55 -3.98 0.95
C ILE A 107 6.33 -3.30 -0.17
N HIS A 108 6.64 -4.06 -1.22
CA HIS A 108 7.27 -3.51 -2.40
C HIS A 108 6.32 -2.57 -3.15
N ILE A 109 6.79 -1.41 -3.62
CA ILE A 109 5.95 -0.39 -4.30
C ILE A 109 5.17 -0.92 -5.52
N ARG A 110 5.61 -2.02 -6.12
CA ARG A 110 4.90 -2.68 -7.23
C ARG A 110 3.47 -3.09 -6.86
N PHE A 111 3.20 -3.34 -5.57
CA PHE A 111 1.86 -3.51 -5.06
C PHE A 111 0.93 -2.35 -5.43
N ILE A 112 1.41 -1.11 -5.30
CA ILE A 112 0.62 0.09 -5.62
C ILE A 112 0.30 0.13 -7.11
N TYR A 113 1.32 -0.06 -7.95
CA TYR A 113 1.15 -0.03 -9.41
C TYR A 113 0.23 -1.12 -9.93
N ASP A 114 0.44 -2.37 -9.51
CA ASP A 114 -0.35 -3.50 -9.99
C ASP A 114 -1.81 -3.37 -9.52
N SER A 115 -2.04 -2.89 -8.29
CA SER A 115 -3.39 -2.65 -7.76
C SER A 115 -4.12 -1.52 -8.49
N ILE A 116 -3.41 -0.42 -8.78
CA ILE A 116 -3.96 0.67 -9.60
C ILE A 116 -4.27 0.17 -11.02
N TYR A 117 -3.36 -0.60 -11.61
CA TYR A 117 -3.50 -1.09 -12.98
C TYR A 117 -4.72 -2.00 -13.14
N LYS A 118 -5.00 -2.85 -12.15
CA LYS A 118 -6.17 -3.73 -12.14
C LYS A 118 -7.40 -3.12 -11.47
N LEU A 119 -7.31 -1.87 -11.00
CA LEU A 119 -8.36 -1.16 -10.23
C LEU A 119 -8.92 -2.01 -9.08
N GLU A 120 -8.06 -2.82 -8.45
CA GLU A 120 -8.42 -3.73 -7.36
C GLU A 120 -7.27 -3.88 -6.39
N MET A 121 -7.55 -4.21 -5.13
CA MET A 121 -6.51 -4.44 -4.14
C MET A 121 -5.85 -5.80 -4.39
N MET A 122 -4.58 -5.79 -4.83
CA MET A 122 -3.86 -7.03 -5.07
C MET A 122 -3.60 -7.81 -3.77
N PRO A 123 -3.35 -9.13 -3.82
CA PRO A 123 -3.00 -9.90 -2.63
C PRO A 123 -1.68 -9.42 -2.02
N ILE A 124 -1.75 -8.78 -0.85
CA ILE A 124 -0.60 -8.12 -0.17
C ILE A 124 0.58 -9.09 0.01
N ASN A 125 0.29 -10.33 0.39
CA ASN A 125 1.30 -11.37 0.63
C ASN A 125 2.26 -11.61 -0.55
N LYS A 126 1.84 -11.36 -1.79
CA LYS A 126 2.70 -11.48 -2.98
C LYS A 126 3.76 -10.38 -3.07
N TYR A 127 3.60 -9.30 -2.30
CA TYR A 127 4.44 -8.10 -2.36
C TYR A 127 5.16 -7.81 -1.05
N VAL A 128 4.95 -8.61 0.00
CA VAL A 128 5.70 -8.50 1.25
C VAL A 128 7.16 -8.82 0.98
N ILE A 129 8.04 -7.92 1.38
CA ILE A 129 9.50 -8.06 1.25
C ILE A 129 10.22 -7.95 2.60
N GLY A 130 9.48 -7.78 3.69
CA GLY A 130 10.03 -7.76 5.05
C GLY A 130 9.04 -7.25 6.08
N LYS A 131 9.55 -6.98 7.28
CA LYS A 131 8.81 -6.40 8.40
C LYS A 131 9.70 -5.43 9.20
N ILE A 132 9.09 -4.44 9.84
CA ILE A 132 9.75 -3.49 10.76
C ILE A 132 9.13 -3.66 12.13
N ALA A 133 9.96 -3.87 13.16
CA ALA A 133 9.50 -3.91 14.53
C ALA A 133 9.04 -2.52 14.98
N ILE A 134 7.90 -2.45 15.66
CA ILE A 134 7.48 -1.26 16.38
C ILE A 134 8.10 -1.35 17.77
N GLU A 135 9.18 -0.61 18.00
CA GLU A 135 9.67 -0.38 19.36
C GLU A 135 8.62 0.48 20.09
N ASN A 136 7.96 -0.11 21.08
CA ASN A 136 7.20 0.66 22.05
C ASN A 136 8.23 1.54 22.76
N GLU A 137 8.06 2.87 22.65
CA GLU A 137 8.69 3.73 23.64
C GLU A 137 8.12 3.31 24.98
N GLU A 138 8.99 2.90 25.90
CA GLU A 138 8.63 2.64 27.29
C GLU A 138 7.76 3.80 27.79
N SER A 139 6.68 3.48 28.50
CA SER A 139 5.78 4.45 29.10
C SER A 139 6.58 5.52 29.84
N GLU A 140 6.11 6.77 29.76
CA GLU A 140 6.57 7.89 30.59
C GLU A 140 6.21 7.68 32.08
N ASP A 141 6.63 6.56 32.69
CA ASP A 141 6.57 6.32 34.14
C ASP A 141 7.90 6.71 34.81
N SER A 142 8.48 7.85 34.42
CA SER A 142 9.65 8.43 35.07
C SER A 142 9.52 9.92 35.41
N ILE A 143 8.28 10.45 35.43
CA ILE A 143 8.01 11.77 36.03
C ILE A 143 7.94 11.68 37.57
N GLU A 144 7.64 10.49 38.12
CA GLU A 144 7.56 10.29 39.58
C GLU A 144 8.91 10.30 40.31
N SER A 145 10.06 10.20 39.62
CA SER A 145 11.37 10.39 40.27
C SER A 145 11.86 11.84 40.26
N ILE A 146 11.30 12.71 39.42
CA ILE A 146 11.69 14.14 39.38
C ILE A 146 10.92 14.94 40.44
N LEU A 147 9.73 14.50 40.83
CA LEU A 147 8.90 15.20 41.81
C LEU A 147 9.33 14.96 43.28
N ASN A 148 9.95 13.82 43.59
CA ASN A 148 10.42 13.55 44.95
C ASN A 148 11.71 14.29 45.33
N ASP A 149 12.51 14.73 44.35
CA ASP A 149 13.72 15.51 44.62
C ASP A 149 13.42 17.02 44.84
N ILE A 150 12.19 17.48 44.57
CA ILE A 150 11.81 18.90 44.73
C ILE A 150 11.19 19.17 46.12
N GLU A 151 10.59 18.17 46.77
CA GLU A 151 9.96 18.35 48.09
C GLU A 151 10.94 18.22 49.28
N GLU A 152 12.10 17.58 49.13
CA GLU A 152 13.11 17.51 50.22
C GLU A 152 13.99 18.76 50.37
N ASP A 153 14.04 19.65 49.37
CA ASP A 153 14.80 20.91 49.44
C ASP A 153 13.99 22.11 50.00
N LEU A 154 12.74 21.89 50.41
CA LEU A 154 11.83 22.92 50.93
C LEU A 154 11.30 22.69 52.37
N LEU A 155 11.85 21.72 53.11
CA LEU A 155 11.51 21.43 54.52
C LEU A 155 12.66 21.69 55.50
#